data_AF-A0A073JGF5-F1
#
_entry.id   AF-A0A073JGF5-F1
#
_cell.length_a   1.000
_cell.length_b   1.000
_cell.length_c   1.000
_cell.angle_alpha   90.00
_cell.angle_beta   90.00
_cell.angle_gamma   90.00
#
_symmetry.space_group_name_H-M   'P 1'
#
loop_
_entity.id
_entity.type
_entity.pdbx_description
1 polymer ?
#
loop_
_entity_poly.entity_id
_entity_poly.type
_entity_poly.pdbx_seq_one_letter_code
_entity_poly.pdbx_strand_id
1 'polypeptide(L)'
;MDAIQRGLVLKVQSERMTGTYSLKGTMRALASARKCAYQNYQYVSSAPQQPSEYAHEVDKTPLFQVATQMITAVEAVDFRYLSDDEIKEMGFQDGVFWFSENLDILGGTMNLNAPDGNLRETDPSDISFMNSLCSGDFASKTRAVDTAEVDQRELHGYCIEGDRRLEMIALKTRFGTRVLYNILLFGPNSTQETTEREEVTGNIALHAARFVNSE
;
A
#
# COMPACT_ATOMS: atom_id res chain seq x y z
N MET A 1 -5.89 -13.82 21.91
CA MET A 1 -4.78 -14.01 20.97
C MET A 1 -4.76 -15.43 20.38
N ASP A 2 -4.83 -16.48 21.21
CA ASP A 2 -4.87 -17.89 20.75
C ASP A 2 -6.00 -18.24 19.76
N ALA A 3 -7.17 -17.61 19.87
CA ALA A 3 -8.30 -17.86 18.97
C ALA A 3 -8.06 -17.34 17.54
N ILE A 4 -7.32 -16.24 17.38
CA ILE A 4 -6.95 -15.68 16.07
C ILE A 4 -5.85 -16.54 15.42
N GLN A 5 -4.94 -17.10 16.23
CA GLN A 5 -3.86 -17.96 15.74
C GLN A 5 -4.34 -19.30 15.16
N ARG A 6 -5.56 -19.75 15.50
CA ARG A 6 -6.13 -21.02 15.01
C ARG A 6 -7.24 -20.83 13.98
N GLY A 7 -7.69 -19.59 13.77
CA GLY A 7 -8.75 -19.27 12.82
C GLY A 7 -8.23 -19.18 11.39
N LEU A 8 -8.73 -20.01 10.48
CA LEU A 8 -8.49 -19.87 9.04
C LEU A 8 -9.31 -18.73 8.43
N VAL A 9 -10.34 -18.28 9.14
CA VAL A 9 -11.36 -17.38 8.63
C VAL A 9 -11.85 -16.47 9.76
N LEU A 10 -11.91 -15.17 9.51
CA LEU A 10 -12.54 -14.18 10.37
C LEU A 10 -13.95 -13.90 9.84
N LYS A 11 -14.96 -14.19 10.65
CA LYS A 11 -16.34 -13.81 10.36
C LYS A 11 -16.67 -12.53 11.12
N VAL A 12 -17.06 -11.50 10.40
CA VAL A 12 -17.53 -10.23 10.97
C VAL A 12 -19.04 -10.16 10.78
N GLN A 13 -19.76 -9.95 11.88
CA GLN A 13 -21.21 -9.70 11.88
C GLN A 13 -21.50 -8.45 12.70
N SER A 14 -22.22 -7.52 12.09
CA SER A 14 -22.81 -6.33 12.70
C SER A 14 -24.16 -6.03 12.04
N GLU A 15 -24.93 -5.09 12.61
CA GLU A 15 -26.22 -4.65 12.05
C GLU A 15 -26.13 -4.13 10.61
N ARG A 16 -24.93 -3.70 10.16
CA ARG A 16 -24.70 -3.13 8.82
C ARG A 16 -23.84 -4.00 7.92
N MET A 17 -23.29 -5.11 8.42
CA MET A 17 -22.32 -5.90 7.64
C MET A 17 -22.24 -7.34 8.10
N THR A 18 -22.24 -8.26 7.15
CA THR A 18 -21.87 -9.66 7.38
C THR A 18 -20.84 -10.05 6.33
N GLY A 19 -19.65 -10.49 6.76
CA GLY A 19 -18.54 -10.79 5.87
C GLY A 19 -17.65 -11.89 6.41
N THR A 20 -17.10 -12.70 5.51
CA THR A 20 -16.20 -13.82 5.82
C THR A 20 -14.86 -13.56 5.15
N TYR A 21 -13.80 -13.43 5.93
CA TYR A 21 -12.47 -13.05 5.46
C TYR A 21 -11.49 -14.19 5.72
N SER A 22 -10.69 -14.56 4.71
CA SER A 22 -9.60 -15.52 4.90
C SER A 22 -8.50 -14.91 5.76
N LEU A 23 -8.01 -15.67 6.73
CA LEU A 23 -6.83 -15.33 7.55
C LEU A 23 -5.57 -16.07 7.08
N LYS A 24 -5.63 -16.70 5.90
CA LYS A 24 -4.50 -17.39 5.30
C LYS A 24 -3.39 -16.36 5.04
N GLY A 25 -2.15 -16.68 5.45
CA GLY A 25 -1.01 -15.77 5.29
C GLY A 25 -0.88 -14.69 6.37
N THR A 26 -1.98 -14.26 7.01
CA THR A 26 -1.97 -13.18 8.03
C THR A 26 -0.98 -13.43 9.17
N MET A 27 -0.88 -14.67 9.66
CA MET A 27 0.05 -15.02 10.74
C MET A 27 1.52 -15.02 10.29
N ARG A 28 1.80 -15.36 9.04
CA ARG A 28 3.16 -15.23 8.48
C ARG A 28 3.52 -13.77 8.26
N ALA A 29 2.60 -12.99 7.72
CA ALA A 29 2.77 -11.56 7.54
C ALA A 29 3.03 -10.87 8.90
N LEU A 30 2.24 -11.21 9.93
CA LEU A 30 2.43 -10.73 11.30
C LEU A 30 3.76 -11.20 11.92
N ALA A 31 4.16 -12.45 11.69
CA ALA A 31 5.43 -12.98 12.18
C ALA A 31 6.64 -12.29 11.51
N SER A 32 6.58 -12.06 10.20
CA SER A 32 7.60 -11.32 9.45
C SER A 32 7.67 -9.86 9.86
N ALA A 33 6.53 -9.19 10.03
CA ALA A 33 6.47 -7.83 10.56
C ALA A 33 7.08 -7.76 11.96
N ARG A 34 6.74 -8.72 12.84
CA ARG A 34 7.32 -8.80 14.19
C ARG A 34 8.82 -9.09 14.16
N LYS A 35 9.30 -9.92 13.24
CA LYS A 35 10.74 -10.20 13.05
C LYS A 35 11.48 -8.94 12.59
N CYS A 36 10.93 -8.20 11.63
CA CYS A 36 11.46 -6.91 11.19
C CYS A 36 11.52 -5.92 12.37
N ALA A 37 10.45 -5.82 13.15
CA ALA A 37 10.41 -4.96 14.34
C ALA A 37 11.49 -5.35 15.37
N TYR A 38 11.68 -6.65 15.66
CA TYR A 38 12.73 -7.11 16.57
C TYR A 38 14.15 -6.88 16.04
N GLN A 39 14.37 -7.11 14.74
CA GLN A 39 15.68 -6.91 14.13
C GLN A 39 16.09 -5.43 14.10
N ASN A 40 15.12 -4.53 14.00
CA ASN A 40 15.35 -3.09 14.01
C ASN A 40 15.15 -2.45 15.40
N TYR A 41 14.71 -3.21 16.41
CA TYR A 41 14.52 -2.73 17.79
C TYR A 41 15.82 -2.20 18.42
N GLN A 42 16.98 -2.70 17.99
CA GLN A 42 18.28 -2.26 18.52
C GLN A 42 18.76 -0.90 18.00
N TYR A 43 18.08 -0.26 17.05
CA TYR A 43 18.40 1.13 16.66
C TYR A 43 18.08 2.16 17.76
N VAL A 44 17.39 1.76 18.84
CA VAL A 44 17.13 2.61 20.02
C VAL A 44 18.15 2.36 21.16
N SER A 45 19.19 1.54 20.94
CA SER A 45 20.11 1.11 22.03
C SER A 45 21.44 1.87 22.14
N SER A 46 21.65 2.92 21.35
CA SER A 46 22.62 3.96 21.70
C SER A 46 21.99 4.91 22.72
N ALA A 47 22.69 5.16 23.84
CA ALA A 47 22.31 6.03 24.96
C ALA A 47 21.44 7.23 24.56
N PRO A 48 20.48 7.68 25.41
CA PRO A 48 19.56 8.76 25.07
C PRO A 48 20.34 10.00 24.66
N GLN A 49 20.51 10.19 23.36
CA GLN A 49 20.97 11.46 22.83
C GLN A 49 19.87 12.43 23.17
N GLN A 50 20.24 13.53 23.82
CA GLN A 50 19.33 14.67 23.98
C GLN A 50 18.64 14.89 22.64
N PRO A 51 17.31 15.08 22.62
CA PRO A 51 16.56 15.21 21.39
C PRO A 51 17.21 16.32 20.57
N SER A 52 17.87 15.94 19.48
CA SER A 52 18.21 16.93 18.47
C SER A 52 16.87 17.48 17.99
N GLU A 53 16.72 18.80 17.99
CA GLU A 53 15.51 19.53 17.57
C GLU A 53 15.13 19.28 16.08
N TYR A 54 15.70 18.27 15.43
CA TYR A 54 15.58 18.00 14.00
C TYR A 54 15.68 16.49 13.70
N ALA A 55 14.69 15.71 14.14
CA ALA A 55 14.34 14.43 13.53
C ALA A 55 12.89 14.11 13.91
N HIS A 56 11.94 14.80 13.26
CA HIS A 56 10.58 14.27 13.16
C HIS A 56 10.63 13.04 12.23
N GLU A 57 11.18 11.92 12.69
CA GLU A 57 10.89 10.64 12.05
C GLU A 57 9.38 10.44 12.18
N VAL A 58 8.67 10.61 11.07
CA VAL A 58 7.24 10.36 10.97
C VAL A 58 7.01 8.92 11.41
N ASP A 59 6.12 8.69 12.38
CA ASP A 59 5.77 7.33 12.82
C ASP A 59 5.20 6.55 11.64
N LYS A 60 6.00 5.64 11.07
CA LYS A 60 5.62 4.78 9.94
C LYS A 60 4.80 3.56 10.38
N THR A 61 4.54 3.36 11.67
CA THR A 61 3.78 2.20 12.19
C THR A 61 2.46 1.98 11.45
N PRO A 62 1.64 3.02 11.20
CA PRO A 62 0.37 2.82 10.51
C PRO A 62 0.57 2.42 9.03
N LEU A 63 1.61 2.94 8.38
CA LEU A 63 1.97 2.57 7.00
C LEU A 63 2.40 1.10 6.91
N PHE A 64 3.15 0.58 7.89
CA PHE A 64 3.48 -0.85 7.93
C PHE A 64 2.25 -1.74 8.08
N GLN A 65 1.22 -1.30 8.81
CA GLN A 65 -0.04 -2.05 8.92
C GLN A 65 -0.77 -2.12 7.59
N VAL A 66 -0.88 -0.99 6.89
CA VAL A 66 -1.51 -0.93 5.56
C VAL A 66 -0.71 -1.75 4.55
N ALA A 67 0.62 -1.64 4.52
CA ALA A 67 1.47 -2.46 3.67
C ALA A 67 1.29 -3.97 3.92
N THR A 68 1.16 -4.38 5.19
CA THR A 68 0.88 -5.77 5.57
C THR A 68 -0.47 -6.26 5.04
N GLN A 69 -1.49 -5.39 5.04
CA GLN A 69 -2.79 -5.70 4.45
C GLN A 69 -2.69 -5.85 2.93
N MET A 70 -1.93 -4.99 2.25
CA MET A 70 -1.69 -5.11 0.80
C MET A 70 -1.00 -6.43 0.44
N ILE A 71 0.07 -6.79 1.17
CA ILE A 71 0.78 -8.07 1.02
C ILE A 71 -0.19 -9.25 1.17
N THR A 72 -1.07 -9.17 2.17
CA THR A 72 -2.08 -10.22 2.41
C THR A 72 -3.12 -10.26 1.30
N ALA A 73 -3.54 -9.10 0.79
CA ALA A 73 -4.54 -8.99 -0.28
C ALA A 73 -4.03 -9.62 -1.59
N VAL A 74 -2.75 -9.46 -1.93
CA VAL A 74 -2.14 -10.11 -3.11
C VAL A 74 -1.65 -11.55 -2.84
N GLU A 75 -1.87 -12.07 -1.63
CA GLU A 75 -1.37 -13.38 -1.17
C GLU A 75 0.15 -13.57 -1.31
N ALA A 76 0.95 -12.50 -1.20
CA ALA A 76 2.40 -12.57 -1.32
C ALA A 76 3.03 -13.30 -0.12
N VAL A 77 3.82 -14.34 -0.40
CA VAL A 77 4.48 -15.17 0.63
C VAL A 77 5.99 -14.96 0.72
N ASP A 78 6.59 -14.36 -0.30
CA ASP A 78 8.04 -14.16 -0.51
C ASP A 78 8.44 -12.67 -0.51
N PHE A 79 7.63 -11.82 0.13
CA PHE A 79 7.87 -10.38 0.13
C PHE A 79 9.10 -9.97 0.96
N ARG A 80 9.77 -8.90 0.53
CA ARG A 80 10.73 -8.13 1.33
C ARG A 80 10.29 -6.67 1.38
N TYR A 81 10.50 -6.01 2.51
CA TYR A 81 10.43 -4.55 2.56
C TYR A 81 11.66 -3.94 1.89
N LEU A 82 11.47 -2.79 1.24
CA LEU A 82 12.55 -2.01 0.65
C LEU A 82 13.17 -1.09 1.70
N SER A 83 14.46 -0.82 1.56
CA SER A 83 15.17 0.19 2.34
C SER A 83 14.80 1.60 1.90
N ASP A 84 15.04 2.59 2.74
CA ASP A 84 14.76 4.00 2.41
C ASP A 84 15.58 4.49 1.19
N ASP A 85 16.78 3.95 0.98
CA ASP A 85 17.60 4.31 -0.18
C ASP A 85 17.01 3.74 -1.48
N GLU A 86 16.56 2.48 -1.48
CA GLU A 86 15.83 1.89 -2.62
C GLU A 86 14.53 2.67 -2.93
N ILE A 87 13.82 3.12 -1.89
CA ILE A 87 12.60 3.91 -2.05
C ILE A 87 12.90 5.27 -2.69
N LYS A 88 13.97 5.95 -2.25
CA LYS A 88 14.42 7.23 -2.81
C LYS A 88 14.90 7.10 -4.24
N GLU A 89 15.61 6.04 -4.59
CA GLU A 89 16.08 5.77 -5.95
C GLU A 89 14.91 5.64 -6.94
N MET A 90 13.77 5.13 -6.50
CA MET A 90 12.53 5.06 -7.29
C MET A 90 11.77 6.41 -7.35
N GLY A 91 12.27 7.45 -6.69
CA GLY A 91 11.62 8.77 -6.63
C GLY A 91 10.48 8.86 -5.62
N PHE A 92 10.31 7.85 -4.76
CA PHE A 92 9.34 7.88 -3.68
C PHE A 92 9.95 8.44 -2.38
N GLN A 93 9.11 9.01 -1.52
CA GLN A 93 9.51 9.54 -0.21
C GLN A 93 8.46 9.19 0.84
N ASP A 94 8.88 9.16 2.11
CA ASP A 94 8.00 9.02 3.28
C ASP A 94 6.96 7.88 3.19
N GLY A 95 7.39 6.73 2.68
CA GLY A 95 6.56 5.56 2.47
C GLY A 95 7.16 4.26 3.03
N VAL A 96 6.34 3.21 2.98
CA VAL A 96 6.71 1.82 3.25
C VAL A 96 6.41 1.02 2.00
N PHE A 97 7.45 0.44 1.41
CA PHE A 97 7.36 -0.33 0.17
C PHE A 97 7.87 -1.75 0.38
N TRP A 98 7.36 -2.66 -0.45
CA TRP A 98 7.71 -4.06 -0.46
C TRP A 98 7.72 -4.59 -1.90
N PHE A 99 8.46 -5.68 -2.10
CA PHE A 99 8.55 -6.36 -3.38
C PHE A 99 8.40 -7.87 -3.18
N SER A 100 7.65 -8.53 -4.06
CA SER A 100 7.57 -9.98 -4.20
C SER A 100 8.15 -10.39 -5.55
N GLU A 101 9.17 -11.23 -5.52
CA GLU A 101 9.86 -11.69 -6.73
C GLU A 101 9.03 -12.72 -7.49
N ASN A 102 8.36 -13.64 -6.77
CA ASN A 102 7.54 -14.68 -7.40
C ASN A 102 6.28 -14.12 -8.08
N LEU A 103 5.68 -13.09 -7.49
CA LEU A 103 4.50 -12.44 -8.08
C LEU A 103 4.87 -11.32 -9.05
N ASP A 104 6.14 -10.91 -9.09
CA ASP A 104 6.62 -9.73 -9.82
C ASP A 104 5.76 -8.49 -9.49
N ILE A 105 5.54 -8.25 -8.19
CA ILE A 105 4.72 -7.14 -7.68
C ILE A 105 5.56 -6.29 -6.74
N LEU A 106 5.61 -4.98 -7.04
CA LEU A 106 6.06 -3.96 -6.10
C LEU A 106 4.83 -3.26 -5.52
N GLY A 107 4.69 -3.28 -4.21
CA GLY A 107 3.61 -2.60 -3.51
C GLY A 107 4.13 -1.60 -2.51
N GLY A 108 3.35 -0.57 -2.20
CA GLY A 108 3.74 0.36 -1.16
C GLY A 108 2.64 1.31 -0.76
N THR A 109 2.85 1.94 0.38
CA THR A 109 1.95 2.94 0.91
C THR A 109 2.75 4.16 1.38
N MET A 110 2.23 5.35 1.11
CA MET A 110 2.84 6.60 1.52
C MET A 110 1.78 7.60 1.93
N ASN A 111 2.19 8.56 2.75
CA ASN A 111 1.31 9.61 3.24
C ASN A 111 1.84 10.97 2.82
N LEU A 112 1.06 11.69 2.00
CA LEU A 112 1.40 13.03 1.53
C LEU A 112 0.42 14.06 2.09
N ASN A 113 0.82 15.32 2.10
CA ASN A 113 -0.12 16.41 2.41
C ASN A 113 -1.21 16.46 1.36
N ALA A 114 -2.45 16.63 1.80
CA ALA A 114 -3.57 16.77 0.89
C ALA A 114 -3.43 18.09 0.10
N PRO A 115 -3.72 18.05 -1.21
CA PRO A 115 -3.89 19.28 -1.96
C PRO A 115 -5.09 20.05 -1.41
N ASP A 116 -5.03 21.37 -1.47
CA ASP A 116 -6.22 22.21 -1.35
C ASP A 116 -7.19 21.84 -2.49
N GLY A 117 -8.47 21.60 -2.18
CA GLY A 117 -9.49 21.28 -3.20
C GLY A 117 -9.87 19.80 -3.29
N ASN A 118 -10.29 19.32 -4.46
CA ASN A 118 -10.71 17.92 -4.67
C ASN A 118 -9.52 17.02 -5.06
N LEU A 119 -9.49 15.76 -4.62
CA LEU A 119 -8.46 14.80 -5.05
C LEU A 119 -8.33 14.68 -6.57
N ARG A 120 -9.42 14.87 -7.33
CA ARG A 120 -9.43 14.82 -8.80
C ARG A 120 -8.48 15.84 -9.43
N GLU A 121 -8.24 16.97 -8.77
CA GLU A 121 -7.40 18.04 -9.30
C GLU A 121 -5.93 17.64 -9.37
N THR A 122 -5.48 16.66 -8.56
CA THR A 122 -4.12 16.11 -8.62
C THR A 122 -4.00 14.87 -9.50
N ASP A 123 -5.10 14.36 -10.10
CA ASP A 123 -5.00 13.23 -11.03
C ASP A 123 -3.94 13.48 -12.13
N PRO A 124 -3.86 14.66 -12.80
CA PRO A 124 -2.86 14.88 -13.84
C PRO A 124 -1.41 14.83 -13.35
N SER A 125 -1.12 15.36 -12.16
CA SER A 125 0.24 15.31 -11.58
C SER A 125 0.61 13.89 -11.17
N ASP A 126 -0.33 13.15 -10.56
CA ASP A 126 -0.14 11.76 -10.18
C ASP A 126 0.11 10.88 -11.41
N ILE A 127 -0.68 11.07 -12.49
CA ILE A 127 -0.48 10.39 -13.78
C ILE A 127 0.87 10.75 -14.40
N SER A 128 1.27 12.03 -14.35
CA SER A 128 2.57 12.46 -14.88
C SER A 128 3.72 11.79 -14.14
N PHE A 129 3.60 11.60 -12.82
CA PHE A 129 4.60 10.87 -12.04
C PHE A 129 4.62 9.39 -12.43
N MET A 130 3.47 8.73 -12.56
CA MET A 130 3.38 7.34 -13.05
C MET A 130 4.01 7.22 -14.45
N ASN A 131 3.74 8.17 -15.34
CA ASN A 131 4.36 8.22 -16.66
C ASN A 131 5.88 8.35 -16.60
N SER A 132 6.45 9.09 -15.63
CA SER A 132 7.91 9.20 -15.49
C SER A 132 8.60 7.89 -15.07
N LEU A 133 7.84 6.94 -14.53
CA LEU A 133 8.32 5.58 -14.24
C LEU A 133 8.28 4.68 -15.49
N CYS A 134 7.71 5.15 -16.60
CA CYS A 134 7.61 4.43 -17.86
C CYS A 134 8.65 4.93 -18.87
N SER A 135 9.35 4.01 -19.52
CA SER A 135 10.29 4.33 -20.62
C SER A 135 9.68 4.12 -22.02
N GLY A 136 8.42 3.69 -22.10
CA GLY A 136 7.71 3.34 -23.33
C GLY A 136 6.40 4.11 -23.52
N ASP A 137 5.47 3.50 -24.25
CA ASP A 137 4.15 4.07 -24.47
C ASP A 137 3.32 3.96 -23.19
N PHE A 138 2.68 5.06 -22.81
CA PHE A 138 1.92 5.15 -21.57
C PHE A 138 0.46 5.50 -21.84
N ALA A 139 -0.44 4.70 -21.27
CA ALA A 139 -1.88 4.96 -21.23
C ALA A 139 -2.36 5.00 -19.78
N SER A 140 -3.29 5.90 -19.47
CA SER A 140 -3.82 6.02 -18.11
C SER A 140 -5.34 6.06 -18.08
N LYS A 141 -5.91 5.60 -16.97
CA LYS A 141 -7.34 5.69 -16.66
C LYS A 141 -7.50 6.10 -15.21
N THR A 142 -8.41 7.01 -14.91
CA THR A 142 -8.77 7.34 -13.52
C THR A 142 -10.25 7.16 -13.29
N ARG A 143 -10.61 6.80 -12.05
CA ARG A 143 -12.00 6.72 -11.62
C ARG A 143 -12.15 7.14 -10.16
N ALA A 144 -13.34 7.63 -9.82
CA ALA A 144 -13.74 7.68 -8.43
C ALA A 144 -13.98 6.25 -7.92
N VAL A 145 -13.65 6.00 -6.67
CA VAL A 145 -14.00 4.74 -6.00
C VAL A 145 -15.20 5.03 -5.12
N ASP A 146 -16.35 4.48 -5.51
CA ASP A 146 -17.59 4.65 -4.76
C ASP A 146 -17.57 3.77 -3.50
N THR A 147 -16.91 4.26 -2.46
CA THR A 147 -17.16 3.83 -1.07
C THR A 147 -17.83 4.99 -0.35
N ALA A 148 -19.00 4.75 0.27
CA ALA A 148 -19.89 5.82 0.74
C ALA A 148 -19.35 6.68 1.90
N GLU A 149 -18.11 6.47 2.34
CA GLU A 149 -17.58 6.98 3.61
C GLU A 149 -16.30 7.84 3.47
N VAL A 150 -15.64 7.89 2.29
CA VAL A 150 -14.38 8.64 2.11
C VAL A 150 -14.13 9.06 0.66
N ASP A 151 -13.51 10.22 0.46
CA ASP A 151 -13.07 10.68 -0.87
C ASP A 151 -11.88 9.82 -1.35
N GLN A 152 -12.16 8.93 -2.31
CA GLN A 152 -11.21 7.98 -2.86
C GLN A 152 -11.17 8.03 -4.39
N ARG A 153 -9.96 7.93 -4.94
CA ARG A 153 -9.75 7.83 -6.39
C ARG A 153 -8.74 6.75 -6.71
N GLU A 154 -8.98 6.04 -7.79
CA GLU A 154 -8.09 5.01 -8.31
C GLU A 154 -7.56 5.45 -9.68
N LEU A 155 -6.25 5.35 -9.83
CA LEU A 155 -5.51 5.70 -11.03
C LEU A 155 -4.83 4.44 -11.54
N HIS A 156 -4.99 4.19 -12.82
CA HIS A 156 -4.35 3.11 -13.56
C HIS A 156 -3.38 3.73 -14.56
N GLY A 157 -2.18 3.16 -14.63
CA GLY A 157 -1.18 3.45 -15.65
C GLY A 157 -0.75 2.14 -16.30
N TYR A 158 -0.71 2.13 -17.62
CA TYR A 158 -0.27 1.02 -18.44
C TYR A 158 0.94 1.47 -19.22
N CYS A 159 2.10 0.91 -18.91
CA CYS A 159 3.34 1.15 -19.62
C CYS A 159 3.60 -0.04 -20.56
N ILE A 160 3.80 0.24 -21.85
CA ILE A 160 4.10 -0.76 -22.87
C ILE A 160 5.48 -0.44 -23.43
N GLU A 161 6.41 -1.37 -23.26
CA GLU A 161 7.78 -1.29 -23.79
C GLU A 161 8.08 -2.54 -24.61
N GLY A 162 7.82 -2.46 -25.93
CA GLY A 162 7.85 -3.63 -26.80
C GLY A 162 6.82 -4.68 -26.36
N ASP A 163 7.28 -5.89 -26.05
CA ASP A 163 6.42 -6.98 -25.56
C ASP A 163 6.22 -6.96 -24.03
N ARG A 164 6.87 -6.04 -23.31
CA ARG A 164 6.71 -5.90 -21.86
C ARG A 164 5.55 -4.98 -21.55
N ARG A 165 4.67 -5.43 -20.67
CA ARG A 165 3.58 -4.63 -20.11
C ARG A 165 3.76 -4.51 -18.61
N LEU A 166 3.79 -3.28 -18.13
CA LEU A 166 3.75 -2.95 -16.72
C LEU A 166 2.45 -2.22 -16.41
N GLU A 167 1.76 -2.66 -15.36
CA GLU A 167 0.54 -2.01 -14.88
C GLU A 167 0.79 -1.40 -13.51
N MET A 168 0.38 -0.16 -13.33
CA MET A 168 0.48 0.59 -12.09
C MET A 168 -0.93 0.94 -11.64
N ILE A 169 -1.28 0.58 -10.42
CA ILE A 169 -2.55 0.96 -9.80
C ILE A 169 -2.23 1.76 -8.54
N ALA A 170 -2.69 3.01 -8.50
CA ALA A 170 -2.55 3.89 -7.35
C ALA A 170 -3.93 4.25 -6.82
N LEU A 171 -4.19 3.92 -5.56
CA LEU A 171 -5.37 4.36 -4.83
C LEU A 171 -4.99 5.53 -3.92
N LYS A 172 -5.65 6.67 -4.08
CA LYS A 172 -5.55 7.80 -3.16
C LYS A 172 -6.80 7.94 -2.31
N THR A 173 -6.61 7.98 -1.00
CA THR A 173 -7.67 8.15 0.00
C THR A 173 -7.38 9.39 0.83
N ARG A 174 -8.31 10.36 0.84
CA ARG A 174 -8.17 11.55 1.68
C ARG A 174 -8.50 11.23 3.13
N PHE A 175 -7.69 11.76 4.05
CA PHE A 175 -7.96 11.72 5.48
C PHE A 175 -7.47 13.00 6.16
N GLY A 176 -8.41 13.82 6.64
CA GLY A 176 -8.09 15.14 7.18
C GLY A 176 -7.29 15.99 6.17
N THR A 177 -6.10 16.44 6.57
CA THR A 177 -5.18 17.24 5.76
C THR A 177 -4.15 16.41 5.00
N ARG A 178 -4.36 15.10 4.91
CA ARG A 178 -3.43 14.12 4.35
C ARG A 178 -4.10 13.25 3.28
N VAL A 179 -3.28 12.63 2.44
CA VAL A 179 -3.70 11.66 1.43
C VAL A 179 -2.84 10.42 1.56
N LEU A 180 -3.52 9.30 1.79
CA LEU A 180 -2.92 7.97 1.81
C LEU A 180 -2.90 7.45 0.38
N TYR A 181 -1.71 7.22 -0.15
CA TYR A 181 -1.50 6.58 -1.44
C TYR A 181 -1.14 5.12 -1.20
N ASN A 182 -1.88 4.20 -1.82
CA ASN A 182 -1.55 2.78 -1.89
C ASN A 182 -1.26 2.43 -3.34
N ILE A 183 -0.06 1.95 -3.61
CA ILE A 183 0.47 1.77 -4.95
C ILE A 183 0.79 0.29 -5.16
N LEU A 184 0.37 -0.27 -6.28
CA LEU A 184 0.75 -1.59 -6.77
C LEU A 184 1.30 -1.45 -8.19
N LEU A 185 2.50 -1.98 -8.42
CA LEU A 185 3.12 -2.11 -9.72
C LEU A 185 3.24 -3.60 -10.03
N PHE A 186 2.56 -4.01 -11.09
CA PHE A 186 2.61 -5.36 -11.64
C PHE A 186 3.62 -5.38 -12.77
N GLY A 187 4.71 -6.10 -12.55
CA GLY A 187 5.76 -6.30 -13.54
C GLY A 187 5.32 -7.21 -14.69
N PRO A 188 6.16 -7.32 -15.74
CA PRO A 188 5.86 -8.08 -16.95
C PRO A 188 5.59 -9.57 -16.71
N ASN A 189 6.14 -10.13 -15.64
CA ASN A 189 5.98 -11.55 -15.29
C ASN A 189 4.88 -11.76 -14.25
N SER A 190 4.11 -10.71 -13.92
CA SER A 190 3.09 -10.84 -12.89
C SER A 190 2.02 -11.84 -13.30
N THR A 191 1.77 -12.80 -12.41
CA THR A 191 0.85 -13.92 -12.65
C THR A 191 -0.59 -13.62 -12.31
N GLN A 192 -0.88 -12.49 -11.64
CA GLN A 192 -2.25 -12.09 -11.31
C GLN A 192 -3.04 -11.65 -12.55
N GLU A 193 -4.26 -12.15 -12.70
CA GLU A 193 -5.16 -11.74 -13.77
C GLU A 193 -5.80 -10.36 -13.50
N THR A 194 -6.26 -9.65 -14.54
CA THR A 194 -6.85 -8.31 -14.38
C THR A 194 -8.04 -8.28 -13.41
N THR A 195 -8.91 -9.29 -13.43
CA THR A 195 -10.05 -9.37 -12.50
C THR A 195 -9.58 -9.53 -11.05
N GLU A 196 -8.55 -10.35 -10.80
CA GLU A 196 -7.95 -10.49 -9.47
C GLU A 196 -7.34 -9.17 -8.99
N ARG A 197 -6.69 -8.41 -9.89
CA ARG A 197 -6.13 -7.08 -9.58
C ARG A 197 -7.21 -6.10 -9.14
N GLU A 198 -8.36 -6.07 -9.81
CA GLU A 198 -9.49 -5.20 -9.42
C GLU A 198 -10.10 -5.59 -8.06
N GLU A 199 -10.18 -6.89 -7.75
CA GLU A 199 -10.62 -7.37 -6.44
C GLU A 199 -9.64 -6.99 -5.33
N VAL A 200 -8.33 -7.14 -5.58
CA VAL A 200 -7.26 -6.73 -4.67
C VAL A 200 -7.34 -5.24 -4.39
N THR A 201 -7.47 -4.40 -5.43
CA THR A 201 -7.48 -2.94 -5.25
C THR A 201 -8.76 -2.47 -4.55
N GLY A 202 -9.89 -3.12 -4.83
CA GLY A 202 -11.14 -2.91 -4.09
C GLY A 202 -11.01 -3.25 -2.60
N ASN A 203 -10.37 -4.37 -2.26
CA ASN A 203 -10.10 -4.73 -0.87
C ASN A 203 -9.18 -3.72 -0.19
N ILE A 204 -8.11 -3.30 -0.86
CA ILE A 204 -7.20 -2.26 -0.35
C ILE A 204 -7.96 -0.94 -0.12
N ALA A 205 -8.88 -0.57 -1.01
CA ALA A 205 -9.70 0.63 -0.85
C ALA A 205 -10.61 0.59 0.38
N LEU A 206 -11.27 -0.55 0.61
CA LEU A 206 -12.08 -0.76 1.82
C LEU A 206 -11.23 -0.71 3.09
N HIS A 207 -10.02 -1.26 3.05
CA HIS A 207 -9.11 -1.24 4.18
C HIS A 207 -8.56 0.15 4.48
N ALA A 208 -8.17 0.90 3.44
CA ALA A 208 -7.76 2.29 3.55
C ALA A 208 -8.89 3.16 4.14
N ALA A 209 -10.13 2.95 3.70
CA ALA A 209 -11.28 3.65 4.27
C ALA A 209 -11.48 3.38 5.77
N ARG A 210 -11.34 2.12 6.18
CA ARG A 210 -11.43 1.74 7.61
C ARG A 210 -10.29 2.33 8.44
N PHE A 211 -9.08 2.34 7.91
CA PHE A 211 -7.91 2.91 8.56
C PHE A 211 -8.16 4.40 8.89
N VAL A 212 -8.63 5.15 7.89
CA VAL A 212 -8.95 6.57 8.01
C VAL A 212 -10.08 6.84 9.02
N ASN A 213 -11.07 5.95 9.12
CA ASN A 213 -12.19 6.10 10.05
C ASN A 213 -11.87 5.62 11.50
N SER A 214 -10.69 5.04 11.74
CA SER A 214 -10.29 4.50 13.05
C SER A 214 -9.38 5.42 13.87
N GLU A 215 -8.91 6.51 13.28
CA GLU A 215 -8.22 7.63 13.94
C GLU A 215 -9.21 8.77 14.29
#